data_AF-A0A3N5RRD5-F1
#
_entry.id   AF-A0A3N5RRD5-F1
#
_cell.length_a   1.000
_cell.length_b   1.000
_cell.length_c   1.000
_cell.angle_alpha   90.00
_cell.angle_beta   90.00
_cell.angle_gamma   90.00
#
_symmetry.space_group_name_H-M   'P 1'
#
loop_
_entity.id
_entity.type
_entity.pdbx_description
1 polymer ?
#
loop_
_entity_poly.entity_id
_entity_poly.type
_entity_poly.pdbx_seq_one_letter_code
_entity_poly.pdbx_strand_id
1 'polypeptide(L)'
;IHSATKYIAGHGDVMAGAVISSLENRNKMYELNKLIGSTLGPFEAWLTMRGLKTLPLRMRQQCDNAARIAEWLSKHSEIAKVHYPGLKNHPHHELALRQFGNSGFGGMLSFEIAKADRALSFRFMEALKLCLPATTLGDVYTLVLHPATTSHRALTPENRAKIGITEGLIRLSAGIEDAEDIMADLDQALKSVRA
;
A
#
# COMPACT_ATOMS: atom_id res chain seq x y z
N ILE A 1 -10.24 -12.86 -5.83
CA ILE A 1 -9.24 -12.58 -6.89
C ILE A 1 -8.08 -11.85 -6.24
N HIS A 2 -6.84 -12.17 -6.59
CA HIS A 2 -5.64 -11.49 -6.07
C HIS A 2 -4.68 -11.14 -7.21
N SER A 3 -4.08 -9.95 -7.12
CA SER A 3 -2.80 -9.69 -7.80
C SER A 3 -1.70 -10.31 -6.94
N ALA A 4 -1.18 -11.45 -7.37
CA ALA A 4 -0.13 -12.16 -6.66
C ALA A 4 1.22 -11.44 -6.75
N THR A 5 1.38 -10.50 -7.68
CA THR A 5 2.48 -9.52 -7.75
C THR A 5 2.72 -8.77 -6.42
N LYS A 6 1.65 -8.58 -5.62
CA LYS A 6 1.70 -7.79 -4.38
C LYS A 6 2.12 -8.68 -3.21
N TYR A 7 1.37 -8.66 -2.11
CA TYR A 7 1.73 -9.38 -0.89
C TYR A 7 2.05 -10.87 -1.06
N ILE A 8 1.36 -11.59 -1.97
CA ILE A 8 1.54 -13.04 -2.15
C ILE A 8 2.98 -13.37 -2.55
N ALA A 9 3.47 -12.82 -3.67
CA ALA A 9 4.87 -12.94 -4.04
C ALA A 9 5.74 -12.06 -3.14
N GLY A 10 5.45 -10.76 -3.09
CA GLY A 10 5.94 -9.83 -2.08
C GLY A 10 7.42 -9.45 -2.13
N HIS A 11 8.11 -9.71 -3.25
CA HIS A 11 9.54 -9.41 -3.43
C HIS A 11 9.82 -8.53 -4.67
N GLY A 12 8.79 -7.91 -5.25
CA GLY A 12 8.95 -6.97 -6.36
C GLY A 12 9.44 -7.56 -7.69
N ASP A 13 9.53 -8.88 -7.80
CA ASP A 13 10.27 -9.59 -8.85
C ASP A 13 9.40 -10.45 -9.77
N VAL A 14 8.09 -10.47 -9.58
CA VAL A 14 7.16 -11.28 -10.39
C VAL A 14 5.81 -10.61 -10.60
N MET A 15 5.27 -10.73 -11.82
CA MET A 15 3.87 -10.42 -12.10
C MET A 15 3.04 -11.70 -12.16
N ALA A 16 2.03 -11.80 -11.30
CA ALA A 16 1.18 -12.98 -11.22
C ALA A 16 -0.25 -12.61 -10.78
N GLY A 17 -1.21 -13.43 -11.19
CA GLY A 17 -2.62 -13.33 -10.82
C GLY A 17 -3.14 -14.65 -10.26
N ALA A 18 -4.07 -14.58 -9.32
CA ALA A 18 -4.74 -15.75 -8.77
C ALA A 18 -6.26 -15.53 -8.69
N VAL A 19 -7.01 -16.52 -9.18
CA VAL A 19 -8.47 -16.60 -9.01
C VAL A 19 -8.78 -17.88 -8.24
N ILE A 20 -9.49 -17.71 -7.13
CA ILE A 20 -10.00 -18.81 -6.31
C ILE A 20 -11.51 -18.83 -6.50
N SER A 21 -12.07 -20.00 -6.79
CA SER A 21 -13.50 -20.19 -7.04
C SER A 21 -14.04 -21.42 -6.30
N SER A 22 -15.36 -21.55 -6.23
CA SER A 22 -16.01 -22.81 -5.87
C SER A 22 -15.75 -23.88 -6.93
N LEU A 23 -15.96 -25.15 -6.56
CA LEU A 23 -15.81 -26.28 -7.47
C LEU A 23 -16.76 -26.19 -8.68
N GLU A 24 -17.99 -25.74 -8.47
CA GLU A 24 -18.99 -25.51 -9.52
C GLU A 24 -18.49 -24.54 -10.60
N ASN A 25 -17.74 -23.51 -10.21
CA ASN A 25 -17.23 -22.50 -11.12
C ASN A 25 -15.89 -22.88 -11.77
N ARG A 26 -15.25 -23.97 -11.36
CA ARG A 26 -13.93 -24.40 -11.84
C ARG A 26 -13.88 -24.57 -13.36
N ASN A 27 -14.87 -25.26 -13.94
CA ASN A 27 -14.89 -25.54 -15.37
C ASN A 27 -15.04 -24.26 -16.20
N LYS A 28 -15.90 -23.33 -15.77
CA LYS A 28 -16.05 -22.02 -16.42
C LYS A 28 -14.74 -21.24 -16.43
N MET A 29 -14.02 -21.23 -15.30
CA MET A 29 -12.72 -20.56 -15.19
C MET A 29 -11.66 -21.22 -16.08
N TYR A 30 -11.65 -22.55 -16.15
CA TYR A 30 -10.70 -23.31 -16.97
C TYR A 30 -10.91 -23.07 -18.46
N GLU A 31 -12.16 -23.10 -18.93
CA GLU A 31 -12.48 -22.81 -20.33
C GLU A 31 -12.13 -21.35 -20.70
N LEU A 32 -12.40 -20.39 -19.81
CA LEU A 32 -11.98 -19.00 -20.02
C LEU A 32 -10.46 -18.89 -20.16
N ASN A 33 -9.69 -19.56 -19.29
CA ASN A 33 -8.23 -19.49 -19.34
C ASN A 33 -7.65 -20.14 -20.61
N LYS A 34 -8.26 -21.23 -21.10
CA LYS A 34 -7.89 -21.85 -22.39
C LYS A 34 -8.09 -20.90 -23.57
N LEU A 35 -9.17 -20.11 -23.56
CA LEU A 35 -9.49 -19.19 -24.65
C LEU A 35 -8.62 -17.92 -24.62
N ILE A 36 -8.37 -17.37 -23.43
CA ILE A 36 -7.58 -16.13 -23.27
C ILE A 36 -6.07 -16.42 -23.35
N GLY A 37 -5.64 -17.62 -22.95
CA GLY A 37 -4.23 -17.99 -22.92
C GLY A 37 -3.44 -17.33 -21.80
N SER A 38 -4.10 -16.76 -20.79
CA SER A 38 -3.49 -16.07 -19.63
C SER A 38 -2.86 -17.03 -18.61
N THR A 39 -2.05 -17.99 -19.08
CA THR A 39 -1.38 -18.98 -18.24
C THR A 39 -0.09 -18.40 -17.67
N LEU A 40 0.10 -18.55 -16.35
CA LEU A 40 1.33 -18.11 -15.68
C LEU A 40 2.51 -19.02 -16.06
N GLY A 41 3.66 -18.41 -16.36
CA GLY A 41 4.87 -19.18 -16.66
C GLY A 41 5.38 -19.99 -15.45
N PRO A 42 6.06 -21.13 -15.67
CA PRO A 42 6.53 -21.98 -14.56
C PRO A 42 7.49 -21.29 -13.61
N PHE A 43 8.34 -20.39 -14.12
CA PHE A 43 9.31 -19.66 -13.31
C PHE A 43 8.63 -18.60 -12.43
N GLU A 44 7.66 -17.86 -12.98
CA GLU A 44 6.85 -16.89 -12.23
C GLU A 44 6.00 -17.60 -11.16
N ALA A 45 5.45 -18.77 -11.49
CA ALA A 45 4.75 -19.61 -10.53
C ALA A 45 5.70 -20.05 -9.39
N TRP A 46 6.92 -20.47 -9.72
CA TRP A 46 7.94 -20.84 -8.73
C TRP A 46 8.35 -19.66 -7.83
N LEU A 47 8.61 -18.48 -8.40
CA LEU A 47 8.92 -17.26 -7.64
C LEU A 47 7.77 -16.88 -6.70
N THR A 48 6.54 -16.93 -7.20
CA THR A 48 5.34 -16.67 -6.39
C THR A 48 5.22 -17.65 -5.23
N MET A 49 5.42 -18.95 -5.47
CA MET A 49 5.42 -19.98 -4.42
C MET A 49 6.56 -19.78 -3.42
N ARG A 50 7.75 -19.36 -3.87
CA ARG A 50 8.88 -19.03 -3.00
C ARG A 50 8.51 -17.88 -2.05
N GLY A 51 7.93 -16.80 -2.57
CA GLY A 51 7.50 -15.65 -1.79
C GLY A 51 6.35 -15.95 -0.81
N LEU A 52 5.44 -16.84 -1.19
CA LEU A 52 4.30 -17.26 -0.36
C LEU A 52 4.75 -17.90 0.98
N LYS A 53 5.90 -18.59 1.00
CA LYS A 53 6.42 -19.25 2.21
C LYS A 53 6.66 -18.27 3.36
N THR A 54 6.99 -17.02 3.07
CA THR A 54 7.26 -15.97 4.08
C THR A 54 6.09 -15.00 4.23
N LEU A 55 4.96 -15.22 3.53
CA LEU A 55 3.79 -14.34 3.60
C LEU A 55 3.32 -14.06 5.03
N PRO A 56 3.18 -15.04 5.95
CA PRO A 56 2.69 -14.76 7.30
C PRO A 56 3.65 -13.86 8.11
N LEU A 57 4.96 -14.01 7.90
CA LEU A 57 5.98 -13.20 8.58
C LEU A 57 5.96 -11.76 8.04
N ARG A 58 5.98 -11.61 6.70
CA ARG A 58 5.95 -10.30 6.05
C ARG A 58 4.67 -9.55 6.38
N MET A 59 3.51 -10.19 6.27
CA MET A 59 2.23 -9.54 6.58
C MET A 59 2.14 -9.10 8.04
N ARG A 60 2.63 -9.90 8.99
CA ARG A 60 2.66 -9.51 10.40
C ARG A 60 3.49 -8.24 10.59
N GLN A 61 4.70 -8.21 10.06
CA GLN A 61 5.59 -7.06 10.17
C GLN A 61 5.02 -5.82 9.46
N GLN A 62 4.50 -5.97 8.24
CA GLN A 62 3.90 -4.88 7.48
C GLN A 62 2.65 -4.30 8.17
N CYS A 63 1.80 -5.15 8.76
CA CYS A 63 0.66 -4.72 9.56
C CYS A 63 1.10 -3.95 10.80
N ASP A 64 2.10 -4.47 11.54
CA ASP A 64 2.63 -3.82 12.73
C ASP A 64 3.26 -2.45 12.40
N ASN A 65 4.14 -2.42 11.40
CA ASN A 65 4.75 -1.19 10.90
C ASN A 65 3.69 -0.16 10.49
N ALA A 66 2.70 -0.56 9.68
CA ALA A 66 1.64 0.35 9.23
C ALA A 66 0.81 0.91 10.40
N ALA A 67 0.50 0.09 11.41
CA ALA A 67 -0.22 0.55 12.59
C ALA A 67 0.60 1.57 13.39
N ARG A 68 1.87 1.28 13.67
CA ARG A 68 2.79 2.16 14.40
C ARG A 68 2.99 3.50 13.66
N ILE A 69 3.25 3.44 12.35
CA ILE A 69 3.40 4.62 11.48
C ILE A 69 2.09 5.43 11.46
N ALA A 70 0.93 4.79 11.32
CA ALA A 70 -0.35 5.48 11.27
C ALA A 70 -0.67 6.20 12.60
N GLU A 71 -0.40 5.56 13.74
CA GLU A 71 -0.59 6.17 15.06
C GLU A 71 0.37 7.34 15.30
N TRP A 72 1.63 7.20 14.87
CA TRP A 72 2.62 8.27 14.97
C TRP A 72 2.25 9.47 14.08
N LEU A 73 1.95 9.24 12.80
CA LEU A 73 1.52 10.27 11.85
C LEU A 73 0.27 11.01 12.33
N SER A 74 -0.68 10.30 12.98
CA SER A 74 -1.92 10.89 13.49
C SER A 74 -1.69 11.93 14.60
N LYS A 75 -0.49 11.97 15.18
CA LYS A 75 -0.09 12.92 16.23
C LYS A 75 0.90 13.97 15.71
N HIS A 76 1.31 13.91 14.45
CA HIS A 76 2.36 14.74 13.88
C HIS A 76 1.81 16.08 13.37
N SER A 77 2.48 17.19 13.68
CA SER A 77 1.98 18.56 13.39
C SER A 77 1.82 18.88 11.91
N GLU A 78 2.67 18.29 11.07
CA GLU A 78 2.65 18.50 9.60
C GLU A 78 1.60 17.63 8.89
N ILE A 79 0.84 16.81 9.61
CA ILE A 79 -0.13 15.87 9.03
C ILE A 79 -1.55 16.36 9.33
N ALA A 80 -2.33 16.61 8.28
CA ALA A 80 -3.73 17.01 8.42
C ALA A 80 -4.65 15.82 8.70
N LYS A 81 -4.34 14.65 8.11
CA LYS A 81 -5.20 13.47 8.18
C LYS A 81 -4.43 12.18 7.92
N VAL A 82 -4.84 11.11 8.58
CA VAL A 82 -4.37 9.74 8.32
C VAL A 82 -5.56 8.84 8.02
N HIS A 83 -5.40 7.99 7.02
CA HIS A 83 -6.36 6.97 6.60
C HIS A 83 -5.73 5.60 6.82
N TYR A 84 -6.14 4.97 7.91
CA TYR A 84 -5.75 3.59 8.21
C TYR A 84 -6.90 2.89 8.94
N PRO A 85 -7.36 1.71 8.48
CA PRO A 85 -8.51 1.03 9.09
C PRO A 85 -8.32 0.67 10.57
N GLY A 86 -7.06 0.53 11.01
CA GLY A 86 -6.72 0.23 12.40
C GLY A 86 -6.83 1.40 13.37
N LEU A 87 -6.97 2.65 12.88
CA LEU A 87 -7.15 3.80 13.75
C LEU A 87 -8.60 3.85 14.27
N LYS A 88 -8.76 4.11 15.57
CA LYS A 88 -10.08 4.18 16.24
C LYS A 88 -11.01 5.24 15.66
N ASN A 89 -10.45 6.32 15.10
CA ASN A 89 -11.20 7.40 14.46
C ASN A 89 -11.51 7.11 12.98
N HIS A 90 -11.11 5.96 12.43
CA HIS A 90 -11.45 5.59 11.07
C HIS A 90 -12.96 5.30 10.94
N PRO A 91 -13.67 5.86 9.93
CA PRO A 91 -15.13 5.72 9.80
C PRO A 91 -15.64 4.27 9.77
N HIS A 92 -14.78 3.33 9.37
CA HIS A 92 -15.10 1.92 9.26
C HIS A 92 -14.26 1.03 10.20
N HIS A 93 -13.74 1.58 11.30
CA HIS A 93 -12.92 0.82 12.26
C HIS A 93 -13.66 -0.42 12.80
N GLU A 94 -14.91 -0.29 13.22
CA GLU A 94 -15.74 -1.42 13.70
C GLU A 94 -15.95 -2.52 12.64
N LEU A 95 -16.10 -2.13 11.37
CA LEU A 95 -16.17 -3.10 10.28
C LEU A 95 -14.81 -3.80 10.08
N ALA A 96 -13.73 -3.03 10.11
CA ALA A 96 -12.37 -3.54 10.00
C ALA A 96 -12.07 -4.56 11.11
N LEU A 97 -12.43 -4.26 12.37
CA LEU A 97 -12.29 -5.19 13.49
C LEU A 97 -13.00 -6.52 13.24
N ARG A 98 -14.25 -6.47 12.75
CA ARG A 98 -15.03 -7.68 12.45
C ARG A 98 -14.45 -8.50 11.28
N GLN A 99 -13.89 -7.84 10.27
CA GLN A 99 -13.38 -8.52 9.07
C GLN A 99 -11.94 -9.05 9.22
N PHE A 100 -11.05 -8.28 9.85
CA PHE A 100 -9.64 -8.62 9.98
C PHE A 100 -9.30 -9.33 11.30
N GLY A 101 -10.09 -9.10 12.35
CA GLY A 101 -9.85 -9.65 13.68
C GLY A 101 -8.46 -9.31 14.21
N ASN A 102 -7.77 -10.31 14.75
CA ASN A 102 -6.42 -10.16 15.33
C ASN A 102 -5.28 -10.26 14.29
N SER A 103 -5.59 -10.24 12.99
CA SER A 103 -4.59 -10.43 11.92
C SER A 103 -3.87 -9.14 11.51
N GLY A 104 -4.25 -8.00 12.10
CA GLY A 104 -3.81 -6.66 11.70
C GLY A 104 -4.64 -6.08 10.54
N PHE A 105 -4.47 -4.78 10.27
CA PHE A 105 -5.34 -4.03 9.36
C PHE A 105 -4.71 -3.77 7.97
N GLY A 106 -3.71 -4.58 7.62
CA GLY A 106 -2.93 -4.46 6.38
C GLY A 106 -1.73 -3.51 6.49
N GLY A 107 -0.84 -3.61 5.50
CA GLY A 107 0.36 -2.78 5.39
C GLY A 107 0.17 -1.49 4.59
N MET A 108 -1.08 -1.11 4.28
CA MET A 108 -1.38 0.08 3.49
C MET A 108 -1.96 1.17 4.38
N LEU A 109 -1.45 2.39 4.24
CA LEU A 109 -2.08 3.60 4.75
C LEU A 109 -1.93 4.74 3.74
N SER A 110 -2.70 5.81 3.95
CA SER A 110 -2.45 7.08 3.30
C SER A 110 -2.57 8.22 4.29
N PHE A 111 -1.87 9.32 4.04
CA PHE A 111 -1.91 10.50 4.90
C PHE A 111 -1.87 11.76 4.05
N GLU A 112 -2.42 12.85 4.58
CA GLU A 112 -2.45 14.16 3.95
C GLU A 112 -1.47 15.08 4.66
N ILE A 113 -0.46 15.58 3.95
CA ILE A 113 0.44 16.62 4.46
C ILE A 113 -0.32 17.94 4.53
N ALA A 114 -0.27 18.60 5.68
CA ALA A 114 -1.05 19.81 5.94
C ALA A 114 -0.66 20.94 4.98
N LYS A 115 -1.66 21.55 4.34
CA LYS A 115 -1.50 22.66 3.38
C LYS A 115 -0.57 22.35 2.20
N ALA A 116 -0.32 21.08 1.92
CA ALA A 116 0.54 20.67 0.84
C ALA A 116 -0.11 20.90 -0.52
N ASP A 117 0.61 21.62 -1.37
CA ASP A 117 0.40 21.56 -2.81
C ASP A 117 1.30 20.47 -3.43
N ARG A 118 1.21 20.33 -4.75
CA ARG A 118 2.00 19.36 -5.50
C ARG A 118 3.51 19.54 -5.29
N ALA A 119 3.99 20.78 -5.25
CA ALA A 119 5.42 21.07 -5.15
C ALA A 119 5.95 20.67 -3.76
N LEU A 120 5.19 20.94 -2.72
CA LEU A 120 5.51 20.56 -1.35
C LEU A 120 5.46 19.03 -1.15
N SER A 121 4.46 18.35 -1.73
CA SER A 121 4.41 16.87 -1.75
C SER A 121 5.61 16.26 -2.48
N PHE A 122 6.05 16.85 -3.58
CA PHE A 122 7.26 16.38 -4.29
C PHE A 122 8.52 16.62 -3.48
N ARG A 123 8.66 17.79 -2.84
CA ARG A 123 9.79 18.06 -1.94
C ARG A 123 9.89 17.03 -0.82
N PHE A 124 8.77 16.68 -0.19
CA PHE A 124 8.72 15.60 0.80
C PHE A 124 9.21 14.27 0.21
N MET A 125 8.69 13.86 -0.95
CA MET A 125 9.07 12.60 -1.58
C MET A 125 10.55 12.56 -2.01
N GLU A 126 11.10 13.67 -2.47
CA GLU A 126 12.51 13.81 -2.86
C GLU A 126 13.47 13.82 -1.67
N ALA A 127 12.97 14.21 -0.48
CA ALA A 127 13.76 14.22 0.75
C ALA A 127 13.91 12.85 1.41
N LEU A 128 13.07 11.86 1.04
CA LEU A 128 13.13 10.50 1.61
C LEU A 128 14.43 9.79 1.25
N LYS A 129 14.96 9.03 2.21
CA LYS A 129 16.25 8.31 2.08
C LYS A 129 16.11 6.80 2.22
N LEU A 130 15.04 6.34 2.88
CA LEU A 130 14.73 4.93 3.08
C LEU A 130 13.47 4.53 2.31
N CYS A 131 12.40 5.31 2.46
CA CYS A 131 11.13 5.05 1.78
C CYS A 131 11.26 5.36 0.28
N LEU A 132 10.93 4.38 -0.57
CA LEU A 132 11.17 4.49 -2.01
C LEU A 132 9.94 5.00 -2.78
N PRO A 133 10.07 6.02 -3.65
CA PRO A 133 9.03 6.40 -4.59
C PRO A 133 8.75 5.28 -5.61
N ALA A 134 7.59 4.62 -5.51
CA ALA A 134 7.20 3.57 -6.44
C ALA A 134 5.67 3.46 -6.59
N THR A 135 5.20 3.10 -7.79
CA THR A 135 3.77 2.95 -8.07
C THR A 135 3.18 1.63 -7.54
N THR A 136 4.03 0.64 -7.27
CA THR A 136 3.64 -0.68 -6.72
C THR A 136 3.44 -0.64 -5.19
N LEU A 137 3.06 -1.78 -4.62
CA LEU A 137 2.80 -1.98 -3.19
C LEU A 137 3.03 -3.43 -2.78
N GLY A 138 3.12 -3.68 -1.48
CA GLY A 138 3.20 -5.01 -0.89
C GLY A 138 4.55 -5.71 -1.08
N ASP A 139 5.59 -4.95 -1.39
CA ASP A 139 6.98 -5.38 -1.43
C ASP A 139 7.58 -5.46 -0.02
N VAL A 140 8.78 -6.01 0.12
CA VAL A 140 9.56 -5.96 1.37
C VAL A 140 10.04 -4.56 1.71
N TYR A 141 10.18 -3.68 0.71
CA TYR A 141 10.55 -2.28 0.90
C TYR A 141 9.33 -1.42 1.25
N THR A 142 9.56 -0.38 2.04
CA THR A 142 8.57 0.69 2.27
C THR A 142 8.48 1.57 1.03
N LEU A 143 7.30 1.64 0.44
CA LEU A 143 7.04 2.35 -0.82
C LEU A 143 6.06 3.49 -0.63
N VAL A 144 6.36 4.64 -1.23
CA VAL A 144 5.49 5.82 -1.24
C VAL A 144 5.10 6.23 -2.65
N LEU A 145 3.93 6.84 -2.79
CA LEU A 145 3.56 7.58 -4.00
C LEU A 145 2.66 8.77 -3.69
N HIS A 146 2.65 9.69 -4.64
CA HIS A 146 1.66 10.75 -4.76
C HIS A 146 0.56 10.34 -5.76
N PRO A 147 -0.65 9.95 -5.32
CA PRO A 147 -1.69 9.41 -6.20
C PRO A 147 -2.17 10.38 -7.28
N ALA A 148 -2.21 11.69 -6.99
CA ALA A 148 -2.70 12.70 -7.91
C ALA A 148 -1.86 12.80 -9.20
N THR A 149 -0.54 12.58 -9.10
CA THR A 149 0.37 12.64 -10.26
C THR A 149 0.71 11.28 -10.87
N THR A 150 0.23 10.19 -10.25
CA THR A 150 0.53 8.82 -10.69
C THR A 150 -0.74 8.07 -11.08
N SER A 151 -1.31 7.26 -10.19
CA SER A 151 -2.43 6.35 -10.50
C SER A 151 -3.71 7.09 -10.90
N HIS A 152 -3.88 8.34 -10.47
CA HIS A 152 -5.07 9.15 -10.78
C HIS A 152 -4.77 10.36 -11.66
N ARG A 153 -3.61 10.40 -12.33
CA ARG A 153 -3.19 11.52 -13.20
C ARG A 153 -4.16 11.80 -14.36
N ALA A 154 -4.92 10.80 -14.78
CA ALA A 154 -5.88 10.90 -15.88
C ALA A 154 -7.20 11.56 -15.47
N LEU A 155 -7.47 11.70 -14.16
CA LEU A 155 -8.65 12.39 -13.66
C LEU A 155 -8.39 13.89 -13.59
N THR A 156 -9.41 14.70 -13.87
CA THR A 156 -9.34 16.15 -13.63
C THR A 156 -9.20 16.44 -12.13
N PRO A 157 -8.65 17.61 -11.73
CA PRO A 157 -8.55 17.99 -10.32
C PRO A 157 -9.88 17.88 -9.56
N GLU A 158 -10.99 18.27 -10.18
CA GLU A 158 -12.34 18.22 -9.59
C GLU A 158 -12.78 16.78 -9.32
N ASN A 159 -12.50 15.87 -10.26
CA ASN A 159 -12.84 14.47 -10.10
C ASN A 159 -11.96 13.77 -9.06
N ARG A 160 -10.68 14.14 -8.95
CA ARG A 160 -9.80 13.68 -7.86
C ARG A 160 -10.30 14.14 -6.50
N ALA A 161 -10.67 15.41 -6.38
CA ALA A 161 -11.21 15.97 -5.14
C ALA A 161 -12.48 15.26 -4.67
N LYS A 162 -13.40 14.91 -5.59
CA LYS A 162 -14.63 14.15 -5.27
C LYS A 162 -14.37 12.78 -4.63
N ILE A 163 -13.25 12.14 -4.95
CA ILE A 163 -12.87 10.84 -4.39
C ILE A 163 -11.80 10.96 -3.28
N GLY A 164 -11.56 12.17 -2.78
CA GLY A 164 -10.65 12.42 -1.67
C GLY A 164 -9.17 12.38 -2.04
N ILE A 165 -8.83 12.54 -3.32
CA ILE A 165 -7.43 12.62 -3.77
C ILE A 165 -7.02 14.08 -3.87
N THR A 166 -6.35 14.56 -2.81
CA THR A 166 -5.78 15.90 -2.72
C THR A 166 -4.35 15.92 -3.25
N GLU A 167 -3.80 17.11 -3.51
CA GLU A 167 -2.38 17.28 -3.88
C GLU A 167 -1.43 17.06 -2.68
N GLY A 168 -1.97 16.95 -1.47
CA GLY A 168 -1.23 16.60 -0.25
C GLY A 168 -1.29 15.12 0.12
N LEU A 169 -2.04 14.31 -0.63
CA LEU A 169 -2.26 12.91 -0.30
C LEU A 169 -1.04 12.06 -0.70
N ILE A 170 -0.47 11.35 0.28
CA ILE A 170 0.58 10.36 0.07
C ILE A 170 0.02 8.99 0.43
N ARG A 171 0.20 7.99 -0.45
CA ARG A 171 -0.04 6.58 -0.12
C ARG A 171 1.29 5.95 0.28
N LEU A 172 1.29 5.22 1.39
CA LEU A 172 2.43 4.46 1.88
C LEU A 172 2.06 2.98 1.96
N SER A 173 2.92 2.14 1.40
CA SER A 173 2.94 0.69 1.58
C SER A 173 4.09 0.37 2.52
N ALA A 174 3.79 0.04 3.78
CA ALA A 174 4.81 -0.32 4.75
C ALA A 174 5.53 -1.60 4.33
N GLY A 175 6.85 -1.57 4.39
CA GLY A 175 7.72 -2.71 4.18
C GLY A 175 7.98 -3.47 5.48
N ILE A 176 9.09 -4.19 5.52
CA ILE A 176 9.53 -5.00 6.67
C ILE A 176 10.81 -4.45 7.33
N GLU A 177 11.20 -3.22 7.02
CA GLU A 177 12.25 -2.51 7.74
C GLU A 177 11.85 -2.27 9.21
N ASP A 178 12.81 -1.83 10.03
CA ASP A 178 12.54 -1.38 11.39
C ASP A 178 11.59 -0.18 11.35
N ALA A 179 10.54 -0.19 12.18
CA ALA A 179 9.50 0.84 12.12
C ALA A 179 10.05 2.21 12.54
N GLU A 180 11.04 2.24 13.43
CA GLU A 180 11.68 3.44 13.95
C GLU A 180 12.51 4.10 12.85
N ASP A 181 13.20 3.31 12.02
CA ASP A 181 13.92 3.82 10.86
C ASP A 181 12.97 4.39 9.81
N ILE A 182 11.82 3.75 9.57
CA ILE A 182 10.79 4.27 8.67
C ILE A 182 10.24 5.59 9.21
N MET A 183 9.86 5.65 10.49
CA MET A 183 9.34 6.88 11.11
C MET A 183 10.38 8.00 11.14
N ALA A 184 11.66 7.68 11.37
CA ALA A 184 12.76 8.65 11.33
C ALA A 184 12.97 9.24 9.92
N ASP A 185 12.88 8.40 8.88
CA ASP A 185 12.95 8.88 7.49
C ASP A 185 11.75 9.75 7.11
N LEU A 186 10.55 9.38 7.54
CA LEU A 186 9.35 10.21 7.36
C LEU A 186 9.47 11.55 8.11
N ASP A 187 9.94 11.55 9.37
CA ASP A 187 10.12 12.77 10.16
C ASP A 187 11.14 13.72 9.54
N GLN A 188 12.29 13.20 9.09
CA GLN A 188 13.30 14.05 8.46
C GLN A 188 12.81 14.61 7.12
N ALA A 189 12.06 13.83 6.33
CA ALA A 189 11.46 14.32 5.10
C ALA A 189 10.35 15.36 5.37
N LEU A 190 9.54 15.19 6.42
CA LEU A 190 8.52 16.17 6.83
C LEU A 190 9.13 17.50 7.32
N LYS A 191 10.37 17.51 7.79
CA LYS A 191 11.07 18.78 8.10
C LYS A 191 11.37 19.61 6.85
N SER A 192 11.55 18.99 5.68
CA SER A 192 11.81 19.72 4.43
C SER A 192 10.60 20.55 3.95
N VAL A 193 9.40 20.23 4.45
CA VAL A 193 8.16 20.91 4.07
C VAL A 193 7.66 21.91 5.10
N ARG A 194 8.38 22.07 6.22
CA ARG A 194 8.11 23.14 7.18
C ARG A 194 8.39 24.49 6.52
N ALA A 195 7.48 25.44 6.75
CA ALA A 195 7.64 26.84 6.36
C ALA A 195 8.74 27.52 7.18
#